data_AF-A0A5C7LFU8-F1
#
_entry.id   AF-A0A5C7LFU8-F1
#
_cell.length_a   1.000
_cell.length_b   1.000
_cell.length_c   1.000
_cell.angle_alpha   90.00
_cell.angle_beta   90.00
_cell.angle_gamma   90.00
#
_symmetry.space_group_name_H-M   'P 1'
#
loop_
_entity.id
_entity.type
_entity.pdbx_description
1 polymer ?
#
loop_
_entity_poly.entity_id
_entity_poly.type
_entity_poly.pdbx_seq_one_letter_code
_entity_poly.pdbx_strand_id
1 'polypeptide(L)'
;MIIEALQQFQALGVRALYHHQERAAFVQKYAWAIPDEKAVSIIAAHGPIVEIGAGTGYWSYLLRQVGADVVAYDVAPYKNGWCNSEKGWTEVLVGGTEKAAEHPDRALFLCWPPYGSPMAREALEAYIKAGGTTVIYVGELGGCTGDEEFHELLDRVGTLVDGHNIPSWLGINDELMVYRVR
;
A
#
# COMPACT_ATOMS: atom_id res chain seq x y z
N MET A 1 5.59 -7.00 17.34
CA MET A 1 5.98 -5.69 16.81
C MET A 1 4.93 -4.67 17.26
N ILE A 2 5.32 -3.44 17.57
CA ILE A 2 4.37 -2.37 17.87
C ILE A 2 4.03 -1.65 16.56
N ILE A 3 2.73 -1.49 16.26
CA ILE A 3 2.24 -0.69 15.14
C ILE A 3 1.69 0.63 15.70
N GLU A 4 2.49 1.69 15.66
CA GLU A 4 2.12 2.99 16.23
C GLU A 4 0.83 3.56 15.63
N ALA A 5 0.69 3.45 14.31
CA ALA A 5 -0.52 3.88 13.58
C ALA A 5 -1.78 3.20 14.12
N LEU A 6 -1.74 1.89 14.38
CA LEU A 6 -2.88 1.14 14.90
C LEU A 6 -3.24 1.58 16.32
N GLN A 7 -2.24 1.72 17.19
CA GLN A 7 -2.44 2.19 18.56
C GLN A 7 -3.03 3.61 18.58
N GLN A 8 -2.48 4.51 17.76
CA GLN A 8 -2.99 5.87 17.66
C GLN A 8 -4.42 5.88 17.11
N PHE A 9 -4.71 5.10 16.07
CA PHE A 9 -6.06 4.97 15.52
C PHE A 9 -7.07 4.45 16.57
N GLN A 10 -6.71 3.39 17.30
CA GLN A 10 -7.53 2.83 18.38
C GLN A 10 -7.76 3.82 19.52
N ALA A 11 -6.75 4.64 19.86
CA ALA A 11 -6.85 5.67 20.89
C ALA A 11 -7.81 6.81 20.53
N LEU A 12 -8.06 7.05 19.24
CA LEU A 12 -9.10 8.00 18.80
C LEU A 12 -10.51 7.48 19.15
N GLY A 13 -10.70 6.16 19.23
CA GLY A 13 -11.99 5.54 19.55
C GLY A 13 -13.13 6.06 18.67
N VAL A 14 -14.24 6.45 19.30
CA VAL A 14 -15.44 7.02 18.63
C VAL A 14 -15.16 8.39 17.97
N ARG A 15 -14.00 9.03 18.23
CA ARG A 15 -13.62 10.31 17.59
C ARG A 15 -13.08 10.14 16.18
N ALA A 16 -12.68 8.93 15.79
CA ALA A 16 -12.38 8.59 14.40
C ALA A 16 -13.57 8.81 13.44
N LEU A 17 -14.78 9.04 13.98
CA LEU A 17 -16.02 9.24 13.22
C LEU A 17 -16.19 10.66 12.62
N TYR A 18 -15.46 11.70 13.07
CA TYR A 18 -15.87 13.10 12.78
C TYR A 18 -14.78 14.12 12.39
N HIS A 19 -13.50 13.76 12.26
CA HIS A 19 -12.45 14.76 12.04
C HIS A 19 -11.52 14.50 10.85
N HIS A 20 -11.83 15.11 9.70
CA HIS A 20 -10.97 15.18 8.50
C HIS A 20 -9.53 15.62 8.81
N GLN A 21 -9.34 16.51 9.80
CA GLN A 21 -8.02 17.03 10.18
C GLN A 21 -7.15 15.98 10.88
N GLU A 22 -7.75 15.13 11.72
CA GLU A 22 -7.02 14.04 12.41
C GLU A 22 -6.57 12.98 11.41
N ARG A 23 -7.44 12.64 10.44
CA ARG A 23 -7.07 11.76 9.32
C ARG A 23 -5.94 12.35 8.49
N ALA A 24 -6.00 13.64 8.15
CA ALA A 24 -4.97 14.29 7.33
C ALA A 24 -3.58 14.21 7.97
N ALA A 25 -3.46 14.57 9.26
CA ALA A 25 -2.19 14.46 9.98
C ALA A 25 -1.73 12.99 10.13
N PHE A 26 -2.68 12.08 10.35
CA PHE A 26 -2.40 10.64 10.46
C PHE A 26 -1.81 10.08 9.17
N VAL A 27 -2.47 10.29 8.03
CA VAL A 27 -2.02 9.72 6.74
C VAL A 27 -0.72 10.36 6.28
N GLN A 28 -0.50 11.64 6.57
CA GLN A 28 0.75 12.33 6.26
C GLN A 28 1.94 11.76 7.04
N LYS A 29 1.71 11.32 8.27
CA LYS A 29 2.73 10.73 9.14
C LYS A 29 2.97 9.26 8.83
N TYR A 30 1.91 8.45 8.76
CA TYR A 30 1.98 7.00 8.67
C TYR A 30 1.78 6.52 7.25
N ALA A 31 0.54 6.20 6.88
CA ALA A 31 0.11 5.75 5.58
C ALA A 31 -1.40 6.01 5.44
N TRP A 32 -1.91 5.92 4.22
CA TRP A 32 -3.33 6.15 3.94
C TRP A 32 -4.23 5.03 4.46
N ALA A 33 -3.83 3.77 4.27
CA ALA A 33 -4.42 2.62 4.95
C ALA A 33 -3.76 2.36 6.31
N ILE A 34 -4.54 1.86 7.26
CA ILE A 34 -4.08 1.58 8.63
C ILE A 34 -3.62 0.12 8.71
N PRO A 35 -2.31 -0.15 8.92
CA PRO A 35 -1.83 -1.52 9.09
C PRO A 35 -2.29 -2.13 10.41
N ASP A 36 -2.48 -3.44 10.40
CA ASP A 36 -2.52 -4.28 11.60
C ASP A 36 -1.50 -5.44 11.49
N GLU A 37 -1.32 -6.16 12.59
CA GLU A 37 -0.32 -7.23 12.66
C GLU A 37 -0.61 -8.37 11.67
N LYS A 38 -1.89 -8.64 11.39
CA LYS A 38 -2.31 -9.71 10.50
C LYS A 38 -2.00 -9.35 9.04
N ALA A 39 -2.29 -8.12 8.63
CA ALA A 39 -1.95 -7.59 7.32
C ALA A 39 -0.45 -7.64 7.08
N VAL A 40 0.36 -7.13 8.02
CA VAL A 40 1.83 -7.19 7.90
C VAL A 40 2.31 -8.64 7.78
N SER A 41 1.74 -9.57 8.56
CA SER A 41 2.09 -10.98 8.49
C SER A 41 1.73 -11.63 7.15
N ILE A 42 0.57 -11.30 6.57
CA ILE A 42 0.15 -11.82 5.26
C ILE A 42 1.09 -11.31 4.18
N ILE A 43 1.31 -9.99 4.12
CA ILE A 43 2.16 -9.37 3.10
C ILE A 43 3.58 -9.96 3.17
N ALA A 44 4.16 -10.08 4.37
CA ALA A 44 5.49 -10.65 4.56
C ALA A 44 5.60 -12.10 4.07
N ALA A 45 4.53 -12.90 4.18
CA ALA A 45 4.52 -14.31 3.74
C ALA A 45 4.56 -14.47 2.20
N HIS A 46 4.24 -13.41 1.45
CA HIS A 46 4.30 -13.38 -0.01
C HIS A 46 5.61 -12.78 -0.56
N GLY A 47 6.54 -12.37 0.31
CA GLY A 47 7.79 -11.74 -0.10
C GLY A 47 8.77 -12.66 -0.84
N PRO A 48 9.83 -12.12 -1.46
CA PRO A 48 10.31 -10.72 -1.38
C PRO A 48 9.35 -9.71 -2.02
N ILE A 49 9.42 -8.43 -1.61
CA ILE A 49 8.41 -7.41 -1.94
C ILE A 49 9.06 -6.23 -2.69
N VAL A 50 8.34 -5.70 -3.68
CA VAL A 50 8.56 -4.37 -4.26
C VAL A 50 7.34 -3.49 -3.97
N GLU A 51 7.51 -2.40 -3.22
CA GLU A 51 6.45 -1.42 -2.94
C GLU A 51 6.59 -0.23 -3.89
N ILE A 52 5.51 0.13 -4.59
CA ILE A 52 5.45 1.30 -5.48
C ILE A 52 4.49 2.34 -4.92
N GLY A 53 4.96 3.58 -4.77
CA GLY A 53 4.24 4.66 -4.09
C GLY A 53 4.28 4.58 -2.58
N ALA A 54 5.44 4.22 -2.02
CA ALA A 54 5.60 3.96 -0.60
C ALA A 54 5.44 5.21 0.30
N GLY A 55 5.43 6.42 -0.26
CA GLY A 55 5.27 7.68 0.47
C GLY A 55 6.34 7.87 1.55
N THR A 56 5.94 7.79 2.82
CA THR A 56 6.85 7.87 3.97
C THR A 56 7.64 6.58 4.23
N GLY A 57 7.24 5.48 3.61
CA GLY A 57 7.79 4.14 3.80
C GLY A 57 7.24 3.39 5.03
N TYR A 58 6.09 3.79 5.60
CA TYR A 58 5.63 3.20 6.86
C TYR A 58 5.31 1.70 6.76
N TRP A 59 4.63 1.24 5.71
CA TRP A 59 4.39 -0.19 5.50
C TRP A 59 5.70 -0.96 5.29
N SER A 60 6.57 -0.48 4.40
CA SER A 60 7.94 -1.00 4.24
C SER A 60 8.71 -1.09 5.55
N TYR A 61 8.62 -0.08 6.41
CA TYR A 61 9.26 -0.10 7.73
C TYR A 61 8.74 -1.27 8.58
N LEU A 62 7.42 -1.43 8.70
CA LEU A 62 6.81 -2.52 9.48
C LEU A 62 7.17 -3.90 8.91
N LEU A 63 7.16 -4.05 7.59
CA LEU A 63 7.55 -5.29 6.91
C LEU A 63 9.01 -5.65 7.18
N ARG A 64 9.91 -4.67 7.10
CA ARG A 64 11.33 -4.85 7.45
C ARG A 64 11.52 -5.20 8.93
N GLN A 65 10.70 -4.67 9.84
CA GLN A 65 10.76 -5.02 11.27
C GLN A 65 10.39 -6.49 11.54
N VAL A 66 9.60 -7.13 10.67
CA VAL A 66 9.30 -8.57 10.76
C VAL A 66 10.22 -9.43 9.88
N GLY A 67 11.27 -8.85 9.32
CA GLY A 67 12.31 -9.55 8.55
C GLY A 67 11.98 -9.78 7.07
N ALA A 68 10.95 -9.13 6.52
CA ALA A 68 10.67 -9.22 5.09
C ALA A 68 11.72 -8.44 4.27
N ASP A 69 12.11 -9.01 3.12
CA ASP A 69 12.92 -8.31 2.11
C ASP A 69 12.00 -7.40 1.29
N VAL A 70 12.22 -6.07 1.40
CA VAL A 70 11.40 -5.04 0.76
C VAL A 70 12.29 -4.01 0.07
N VAL A 71 12.03 -3.77 -1.21
CA VAL A 71 12.53 -2.59 -1.93
C VAL A 71 11.35 -1.65 -2.17
N ALA A 72 11.49 -0.39 -1.77
CA ALA A 72 10.39 0.57 -1.76
C ALA A 72 10.74 1.75 -2.67
N TYR A 73 9.79 2.17 -3.49
CA TYR A 73 9.92 3.31 -4.39
C TYR A 73 8.79 4.31 -4.20
N ASP A 74 9.13 5.58 -4.36
CA ASP A 74 8.17 6.67 -4.53
C ASP A 74 8.77 7.72 -5.47
N VAL A 75 7.93 8.41 -6.25
CA VAL A 75 8.38 9.46 -7.19
C VAL A 75 8.94 10.68 -6.45
N ALA A 76 8.45 10.93 -5.24
CA ALA A 76 8.87 12.02 -4.36
C ALA A 76 8.69 11.57 -2.90
N PRO A 77 9.59 10.72 -2.37
CA PRO A 77 9.41 10.11 -1.06
C PRO A 77 9.41 11.15 0.07
N TYR A 78 8.78 10.77 1.19
CA TYR A 78 8.72 11.48 2.46
C TYR A 78 7.91 12.78 2.48
N LYS A 79 7.96 13.61 1.42
CA LYS A 79 7.28 14.91 1.39
C LYS A 79 6.74 15.25 0.01
N ASN A 80 5.43 15.14 -0.16
CA ASN A 80 4.70 15.46 -1.38
C ASN A 80 3.23 15.85 -1.06
N GLY A 81 2.33 15.82 -2.05
CA GLY A 81 0.91 16.14 -1.84
C GLY A 81 0.14 15.14 -0.96
N TRP A 82 0.72 13.95 -0.72
CA TRP A 82 0.07 12.79 -0.09
C TRP A 82 0.73 12.39 1.24
N CYS A 83 2.00 12.75 1.45
CA CYS A 83 2.76 12.48 2.67
C CYS A 83 3.59 13.69 3.11
N ASN A 84 3.84 13.81 4.41
CA ASN A 84 4.62 14.93 4.95
C ASN A 84 5.38 14.50 6.20
N SER A 85 6.58 13.98 5.98
CA SER A 85 7.53 13.62 7.02
C SER A 85 8.92 14.18 6.68
N GLU A 86 9.55 14.84 7.64
CA GLU A 86 10.93 15.35 7.51
C GLU A 86 11.95 14.20 7.41
N LYS A 87 11.60 13.01 7.90
CA LYS A 87 12.38 11.77 7.75
C LYS A 87 11.45 10.61 7.46
N GLY A 88 11.76 9.83 6.42
CA GLY A 88 11.05 8.57 6.19
C GLY A 88 11.15 7.62 7.37
N TRP A 89 10.18 6.71 7.49
CA TRP A 89 10.25 5.61 8.46
C TRP A 89 11.35 4.61 8.13
N THR A 90 11.71 4.53 6.85
CA THR A 90 12.78 3.68 6.33
C THR A 90 13.25 4.22 4.98
N GLU A 91 14.25 3.58 4.37
CA GLU A 91 14.71 3.95 3.03
C GLU A 91 13.62 3.66 1.99
N VAL A 92 13.25 4.72 1.27
CA VAL A 92 12.44 4.69 0.05
C VAL A 92 13.28 5.32 -1.06
N LEU A 93 13.49 4.56 -2.14
CA LEU A 93 14.25 4.98 -3.29
C LEU A 93 13.38 5.87 -4.20
N VAL A 94 14.02 6.77 -4.94
CA VAL A 94 13.31 7.56 -5.95
C VAL A 94 13.05 6.70 -7.18
N GLY A 95 11.78 6.58 -7.56
CA GLY A 95 11.35 5.81 -8.73
C GLY A 95 9.82 5.73 -8.84
N GLY A 96 9.32 5.53 -10.05
CA GLY A 96 7.91 5.45 -10.35
C GLY A 96 7.44 4.03 -10.68
N THR A 97 6.39 3.95 -11.49
CA THR A 97 5.75 2.70 -11.92
C THR A 97 6.68 1.81 -12.72
N GLU A 98 7.68 2.38 -13.39
CA GLU A 98 8.69 1.63 -14.15
C GLU A 98 9.49 0.65 -13.29
N LYS A 99 9.64 0.95 -11.99
CA LYS A 99 10.37 0.10 -11.05
C LYS A 99 9.69 -1.24 -10.79
N ALA A 100 8.38 -1.35 -11.02
CA ALA A 100 7.68 -2.62 -10.89
C ALA A 100 8.24 -3.69 -11.86
N ALA A 101 8.63 -3.28 -13.08
CA ALA A 101 9.21 -4.19 -14.08
C ALA A 101 10.65 -4.61 -13.77
N GLU A 102 11.37 -3.90 -12.90
CA GLU A 102 12.74 -4.25 -12.50
C GLU A 102 12.76 -5.38 -11.45
N HIS A 103 11.61 -5.73 -10.86
CA HIS A 103 11.49 -6.70 -9.76
C HIS A 103 10.36 -7.75 -10.01
N PRO A 104 10.30 -8.43 -11.18
CA PRO A 104 9.23 -9.39 -11.46
C PRO A 104 9.30 -10.65 -10.56
N ASP A 105 10.44 -10.90 -9.93
CA ASP A 105 10.67 -11.98 -8.97
C ASP A 105 10.10 -11.67 -7.57
N ARG A 106 9.69 -10.43 -7.32
CA ARG A 106 9.09 -9.97 -6.05
C ARG A 106 7.58 -9.85 -6.17
N ALA A 107 6.85 -9.93 -5.06
CA ALA A 107 5.45 -9.53 -5.02
C ALA A 107 5.34 -8.00 -5.16
N LEU A 108 4.54 -7.54 -6.10
CA LEU A 108 4.21 -6.12 -6.26
C LEU A 108 3.25 -5.70 -5.16
N PHE A 109 3.61 -4.72 -4.34
CA PHE A 109 2.77 -4.16 -3.30
C PHE A 109 2.34 -2.73 -3.65
N LEU A 110 1.03 -2.53 -3.70
CA LEU A 110 0.36 -1.26 -3.94
C LEU A 110 -0.55 -0.95 -2.75
N CYS A 111 -0.19 0.06 -1.95
CA CYS A 111 -0.99 0.52 -0.84
C CYS A 111 -1.56 1.91 -1.14
N TRP A 112 -2.89 2.01 -1.22
CA TRP A 112 -3.62 3.26 -1.42
C TRP A 112 -3.11 4.08 -2.62
N PRO A 113 -3.05 3.48 -3.83
CA PRO A 113 -2.69 4.23 -5.02
C PRO A 113 -3.62 5.45 -5.20
N PRO A 114 -3.09 6.61 -5.67
CA PRO A 114 -3.88 7.83 -5.74
C PRO A 114 -5.16 7.66 -6.57
N TYR A 115 -6.26 8.21 -6.08
CA TYR A 115 -7.57 8.13 -6.73
C TYR A 115 -7.55 8.77 -8.13
N GLY A 116 -8.10 8.05 -9.12
CA GLY A 116 -8.19 8.52 -10.50
C GLY A 116 -6.83 8.68 -11.20
N SER A 117 -5.76 8.12 -10.62
CA SER A 117 -4.42 8.13 -11.20
C SER A 117 -4.11 6.79 -11.87
N PRO A 118 -3.47 6.78 -13.04
CA PRO A 118 -3.07 5.56 -13.73
C PRO A 118 -1.90 4.83 -13.07
N MET A 119 -1.36 5.35 -11.97
CA MET A 119 -0.17 4.80 -11.31
C MET A 119 -0.29 3.31 -10.99
N ALA A 120 -1.42 2.86 -10.44
CA ALA A 120 -1.60 1.45 -10.08
C ALA A 120 -1.68 0.55 -11.33
N ARG A 121 -2.43 1.00 -12.34
CA ARG A 121 -2.54 0.33 -13.64
C ARG A 121 -1.19 0.21 -14.32
N GLU A 122 -0.44 1.31 -14.43
CA GLU A 122 0.88 1.34 -15.08
C GLU A 122 1.89 0.43 -14.36
N ALA A 123 1.89 0.44 -13.03
CA ALA A 123 2.73 -0.47 -12.24
C ALA A 123 2.35 -1.94 -12.49
N LEU A 124 1.06 -2.25 -12.50
CA LEU A 124 0.55 -3.61 -12.74
C LEU A 124 0.87 -4.10 -14.15
N GLU A 125 0.67 -3.27 -15.18
CA GLU A 125 0.99 -3.58 -16.57
C GLU A 125 2.49 -3.83 -16.76
N ALA A 126 3.33 -2.94 -16.22
CA ALA A 126 4.78 -3.07 -16.29
C ALA A 126 5.26 -4.35 -15.59
N TYR A 127 4.71 -4.64 -14.42
CA TYR A 127 5.02 -5.83 -13.62
C TYR A 127 4.63 -7.14 -14.33
N ILE A 128 3.39 -7.25 -14.82
CA ILE A 128 2.92 -8.44 -15.55
C ILE A 128 3.73 -8.65 -16.82
N LYS A 129 3.99 -7.57 -17.57
CA LYS A 129 4.80 -7.65 -18.79
C LYS A 129 6.22 -8.15 -18.53
N ALA A 130 6.79 -7.85 -17.36
CA ALA A 130 8.09 -8.34 -16.93
C ALA A 130 8.06 -9.78 -16.38
N GLY A 131 6.89 -10.42 -16.29
CA GLY A 131 6.72 -11.79 -15.79
C GLY A 131 6.37 -11.87 -14.30
N GLY A 132 5.97 -10.75 -13.69
CA GLY A 132 5.46 -10.70 -12.32
C GLY A 132 4.18 -11.52 -12.15
N THR A 133 4.01 -12.14 -10.98
CA THR A 133 2.92 -13.13 -10.75
C THR A 133 2.11 -12.91 -9.48
N THR A 134 2.55 -12.02 -8.59
CA THR A 134 1.90 -11.79 -7.29
C THR A 134 1.71 -10.31 -7.05
N VAL A 135 0.46 -9.92 -6.84
CA VAL A 135 0.08 -8.53 -6.57
C VAL A 135 -0.59 -8.48 -5.21
N ILE A 136 -0.13 -7.58 -4.37
CA ILE A 136 -0.66 -7.29 -3.06
C ILE A 136 -1.22 -5.88 -3.15
N TYR A 137 -2.51 -5.75 -2.88
CA TYR A 137 -3.22 -4.48 -2.99
C TYR A 137 -3.90 -4.18 -1.66
N VAL A 138 -3.67 -2.97 -1.15
CA VAL A 138 -4.37 -2.45 0.03
C VAL A 138 -5.14 -1.20 -0.39
N GLY A 139 -6.45 -1.24 -0.30
CA GLY A 139 -7.33 -0.15 -0.73
C GLY A 139 -8.78 -0.61 -0.86
N GLU A 140 -9.55 0.10 -1.68
CA GLU A 140 -10.99 -0.14 -1.88
C GLU A 140 -11.30 -0.57 -3.33
N LEU A 141 -11.99 -1.71 -3.50
CA LEU A 141 -12.58 -2.09 -4.79
C LEU A 141 -13.80 -1.19 -5.09
N GLY A 142 -13.72 -0.39 -6.15
CA GLY A 142 -14.78 0.57 -6.51
C GLY A 142 -14.90 1.77 -5.56
N GLY A 143 -13.84 2.07 -4.80
CA GLY A 143 -13.78 3.19 -3.85
C GLY A 143 -12.74 4.26 -4.22
N CYS A 144 -12.07 4.82 -3.21
CA CYS A 144 -11.24 6.02 -3.37
C CYS A 144 -9.76 5.73 -3.68
N THR A 145 -9.44 4.59 -4.31
CA THR A 145 -8.04 4.19 -4.59
C THR A 145 -7.89 3.60 -5.98
N GLY A 146 -6.87 4.04 -6.72
CA GLY A 146 -6.67 3.66 -8.13
C GLY A 146 -7.66 4.36 -9.07
N ASP A 147 -7.49 4.11 -10.38
CA ASP A 147 -8.47 4.45 -11.42
C ASP A 147 -9.34 3.23 -11.77
N GLU A 148 -10.41 3.45 -12.54
CA GLU A 148 -11.35 2.40 -12.95
C GLU A 148 -10.63 1.33 -13.77
N GLU A 149 -9.74 1.75 -14.67
CA GLU A 149 -8.95 0.88 -15.54
C GLU A 149 -7.99 -0.04 -14.77
N PHE A 150 -7.45 0.40 -13.62
CA PHE A 150 -6.69 -0.49 -12.73
C PHE A 150 -7.56 -1.62 -12.18
N HIS A 151 -8.76 -1.30 -11.70
CA HIS A 151 -9.67 -2.29 -11.13
C HIS A 151 -10.16 -3.28 -12.19
N GLU A 152 -10.52 -2.79 -13.37
CA GLU A 152 -10.88 -3.65 -14.52
C GLU A 152 -9.73 -4.58 -14.93
N LEU A 153 -8.49 -4.04 -14.96
CA LEU A 153 -7.31 -4.84 -15.28
C LEU A 153 -7.08 -5.92 -14.21
N LEU A 154 -7.13 -5.54 -12.93
CA LEU A 154 -6.89 -6.45 -11.81
C LEU A 154 -7.94 -7.57 -11.74
N ASP A 155 -9.22 -7.25 -11.97
CA ASP A 155 -10.29 -8.26 -12.06
C ASP A 155 -10.08 -9.23 -13.23
N ARG A 156 -9.65 -8.69 -14.38
CA ARG A 156 -9.42 -9.50 -15.59
C ARG A 156 -8.24 -10.48 -15.46
N VAL A 157 -7.15 -10.05 -14.84
CA VAL A 157 -5.87 -10.82 -14.81
C VAL A 157 -5.61 -11.51 -13.47
N GLY A 158 -6.27 -11.06 -12.41
CA GLY A 158 -6.04 -11.49 -11.05
C GLY A 158 -7.00 -12.57 -10.58
N THR A 159 -6.48 -13.52 -9.81
CA THR A 159 -7.27 -14.43 -8.98
C THR A 159 -6.93 -14.15 -7.52
N LEU A 160 -7.93 -13.76 -6.72
CA LEU A 160 -7.76 -13.54 -5.29
C LEU A 160 -7.38 -14.86 -4.60
N VAL A 161 -6.29 -14.88 -3.84
CA VAL A 161 -5.76 -16.08 -3.16
C VAL A 161 -5.57 -15.92 -1.66
N ASP A 162 -5.51 -14.69 -1.15
CA ASP A 162 -5.47 -14.36 0.26
C ASP A 162 -6.02 -12.95 0.48
N GLY A 163 -6.41 -12.62 1.70
CA GLY A 163 -6.94 -11.31 2.02
C GLY A 163 -7.28 -11.14 3.50
N HIS A 164 -7.46 -9.88 3.91
CA HIS A 164 -7.78 -9.52 5.28
C HIS A 164 -8.40 -8.12 5.37
N ASN A 165 -9.51 -8.01 6.08
CA ASN A 165 -10.10 -6.72 6.40
C ASN A 165 -9.21 -5.97 7.39
N ILE A 166 -8.79 -4.76 7.05
CA ILE A 166 -7.95 -3.93 7.92
C ILE A 166 -8.77 -2.83 8.60
N PRO A 167 -8.28 -2.26 9.71
CA PRO A 167 -8.90 -1.09 10.31
C PRO A 167 -9.03 0.04 9.29
N SER A 168 -10.20 0.70 9.28
CA SER A 168 -10.52 1.73 8.29
C SER A 168 -11.21 2.92 8.94
N TRP A 169 -11.01 4.10 8.34
CA TRP A 169 -11.75 5.31 8.72
C TRP A 169 -13.24 5.18 8.34
N LEU A 170 -14.12 5.90 9.03
CA LEU A 170 -15.54 5.91 8.65
C LEU A 170 -15.72 6.38 7.21
N GLY A 171 -16.46 5.61 6.41
CA GLY A 171 -16.69 5.89 4.99
C GLY A 171 -15.56 5.44 4.07
N ILE A 172 -14.52 4.81 4.61
CA ILE A 172 -13.45 4.12 3.88
C ILE A 172 -13.57 2.62 4.18
N ASN A 173 -13.36 1.79 3.18
CA ASN A 173 -13.55 0.33 3.24
C ASN A 173 -12.26 -0.39 2.84
N ASP A 174 -11.16 -0.08 3.54
CA ASP A 174 -9.86 -0.63 3.17
C ASP A 174 -9.78 -2.12 3.47
N GLU A 175 -9.33 -2.87 2.47
CA GLU A 175 -9.04 -4.30 2.58
C GLU A 175 -7.64 -4.58 2.03
N LEU A 176 -6.96 -5.56 2.63
CA LEU A 176 -5.78 -6.19 2.05
C LEU A 176 -6.24 -7.35 1.15
N MET A 177 -5.81 -7.34 -0.10
CA MET A 177 -6.10 -8.39 -1.08
C MET A 177 -4.80 -8.86 -1.74
N VAL A 178 -4.65 -10.17 -1.88
CA VAL A 178 -3.52 -10.78 -2.58
C VAL A 178 -4.02 -11.54 -3.80
N TYR A 179 -3.50 -11.17 -4.96
CA TYR A 179 -3.84 -11.75 -6.25
C TYR A 179 -2.67 -12.53 -6.83
N ARG A 180 -2.97 -13.69 -7.40
CA ARG A 180 -2.12 -14.30 -8.43
C ARG A 180 -2.54 -13.76 -9.78
N VAL A 181 -1.59 -13.23 -10.55
CA VAL A 181 -1.84 -12.69 -11.89
C VAL A 181 -1.28 -13.61 -12.97
N ARG A 182 -1.98 -13.69 -14.12
CA ARG A 182 -1.62 -14.55 -15.26
C ARG A 182 -1.78 -13.82 -16.59
#